data_AF-A0A1F4A7W6-F1
#
_entry.id   AF-A0A1F4A7W6-F1
#
_cell.length_a   1.000
_cell.length_b   1.000
_cell.length_c   1.000
_cell.angle_alpha   90.00
_cell.angle_beta   90.00
_cell.angle_gamma   90.00
#
_symmetry.space_group_name_H-M   'P 1'
#
loop_
_entity.id
_entity.type
_entity.pdbx_description
1 polymer ?
#
loop_
_entity_poly.entity_id
_entity_poly.type
_entity_poly.pdbx_seq_one_letter_code
_entity_poly.pdbx_strand_id
1 'polypeptide(L)'
;MVYEPDFLVRLANGVTVILEIKGQPGDSDAKHQAARRWMAAVNHWGRLGTWDFLPCHNPQLLGQSLSNLATLWEQRVGRQRVG
;
A
#
# COMPACT_ATOMS: atom_id res chain seq x y z
N MET A 1 2.31 3.82 -20.85
CA MET A 1 2.49 2.46 -20.31
C MET A 1 1.49 2.27 -19.18
N VAL A 2 0.80 1.13 -19.15
CA VAL A 2 -0.08 0.75 -18.04
C VAL A 2 0.80 0.27 -16.90
N TYR A 3 0.51 0.70 -15.67
CA TYR A 3 1.15 0.19 -14.47
C TYR A 3 0.36 -1.02 -13.96
N GLU A 4 1.03 -2.14 -13.74
CA GLU A 4 0.47 -3.37 -13.20
C GLU A 4 1.27 -3.76 -11.94
N PRO A 5 0.62 -3.93 -10.79
CA PRO A 5 1.29 -4.28 -9.54
C PRO A 5 1.62 -5.77 -9.46
N ASP A 6 2.67 -6.14 -8.73
CA ASP A 6 3.00 -7.55 -8.49
C ASP A 6 1.88 -8.26 -7.71
N PHE A 7 1.36 -7.62 -6.65
CA PHE A 7 0.30 -8.17 -5.82
C PHE A 7 -0.65 -7.08 -5.31
N LEU A 8 -1.92 -7.48 -5.14
CA LEU A 8 -2.89 -6.77 -4.31
C LEU A 8 -3.21 -7.60 -3.07
N VAL A 9 -2.94 -7.04 -1.89
CA VAL A 9 -3.14 -7.69 -0.60
C VAL A 9 -4.24 -6.98 0.15
N ARG A 10 -5.32 -7.69 0.51
CA ARG A 10 -6.38 -7.14 1.36
C ARG A 10 -6.14 -7.51 2.81
N LEU A 11 -5.87 -6.52 3.65
CA LEU A 11 -5.69 -6.70 5.08
C LEU A 11 -7.03 -6.95 5.77
N ALA A 12 -7.00 -7.60 6.94
CA ALA A 12 -8.20 -7.91 7.71
C ALA A 12 -8.98 -6.66 8.16
N ASN A 13 -8.28 -5.53 8.36
CA ASN A 13 -8.89 -4.24 8.69
C ASN A 13 -9.48 -3.51 7.46
N GLY A 14 -9.51 -4.15 6.28
CA GLY A 14 -10.16 -3.65 5.07
C GLY A 14 -9.28 -2.80 4.15
N VAL A 15 -8.05 -2.46 4.56
CA VAL A 15 -7.09 -1.74 3.71
C VAL A 15 -6.58 -2.64 2.59
N THR A 16 -6.58 -2.13 1.35
CA THR A 16 -5.97 -2.81 0.20
C THR A 16 -4.56 -2.28 -0.02
N VAL A 17 -3.58 -3.17 -0.12
CA VAL A 17 -2.16 -2.83 -0.25
C VAL A 17 -1.67 -3.26 -1.62
N ILE A 18 -1.12 -2.32 -2.38
CA ILE A 18 -0.29 -2.63 -3.54
C ILE A 18 1.08 -3.06 -3.02
N LEU A 19 1.45 -4.33 -3.25
CA LEU A 19 2.71 -4.91 -2.79
C LEU A 19 3.62 -5.16 -4.00
N GLU A 20 4.85 -4.65 -3.93
CA GLU A 20 5.88 -4.79 -4.96
C GLU A 20 7.08 -5.55 -4.40
N ILE A 21 7.54 -6.62 -5.06
CA ILE A 21 8.70 -7.40 -4.63
C ILE A 21 9.95 -6.92 -5.37
N LYS A 22 10.91 -6.36 -4.64
CA LYS A 22 12.16 -5.85 -5.22
C LYS A 22 13.24 -6.93 -5.17
N GLY A 23 13.38 -7.69 -6.26
CA GLY A 23 14.38 -8.76 -6.38
C GLY A 23 15.80 -8.29 -6.75
N GLN A 24 15.97 -7.09 -7.33
CA GLN A 24 17.26 -6.52 -7.77
C GLN A 24 17.23 -4.97 -7.66
N PRO A 25 18.35 -4.29 -7.36
CA PRO A 25 18.46 -2.84 -7.49
C PRO A 25 18.32 -2.44 -8.96
N GLY A 26 17.33 -1.62 -9.28
CA GLY A 26 17.01 -1.21 -10.66
C GLY A 26 15.52 -0.99 -10.93
N ASP A 27 14.65 -1.34 -9.98
CA ASP A 27 13.24 -1.04 -10.14
C ASP A 27 12.99 0.47 -10.03
N SER A 28 12.58 1.06 -11.14
CA SER A 28 12.60 2.49 -11.35
C SER A 28 11.68 3.27 -10.41
N ASP A 29 12.14 4.44 -9.95
CA ASP A 29 11.33 5.43 -9.22
C ASP A 29 10.03 5.81 -9.96
N ALA A 30 10.00 5.65 -11.28
CA ALA A 30 8.82 5.90 -12.10
C ALA A 30 7.62 5.00 -11.73
N LYS A 31 7.85 3.70 -11.44
CA LYS A 31 6.77 2.80 -11.01
C LYS A 31 6.23 3.19 -9.64
N HIS A 32 7.12 3.53 -8.70
CA HIS A 32 6.72 4.02 -7.37
C HIS A 32 5.87 5.28 -7.46
N GLN A 33 6.23 6.21 -8.36
CA GLN A 33 5.44 7.42 -8.57
C GLN A 33 4.07 7.12 -9.20
N ALA A 34 4.00 6.20 -10.16
CA ALA A 34 2.73 5.78 -10.76
C ALA A 34 1.81 5.14 -9.71
N ALA A 35 2.33 4.21 -8.91
CA ALA A 35 1.60 3.57 -7.81
C ALA A 35 1.07 4.59 -6.80
N ARG A 36 1.92 5.54 -6.39
CA ARG A 36 1.54 6.61 -5.45
C ARG A 36 0.45 7.52 -6.01
N ARG A 37 0.54 7.92 -7.28
CA ARG A 37 -0.47 8.77 -7.94
C ARG A 37 -1.81 8.04 -8.04
N TRP A 38 -1.78 6.77 -8.44
CA TRP A 38 -2.97 5.95 -8.56
C TRP A 38 -3.65 5.74 -7.20
N MET A 39 -2.88 5.37 -6.17
CA MET A 39 -3.36 5.25 -4.79
C MET A 39 -4.02 6.55 -4.31
N ALA A 40 -3.37 7.71 -4.54
CA ALA A 40 -3.92 9.00 -4.13
C ALA A 40 -5.26 9.30 -4.83
N ALA A 41 -5.36 9.01 -6.12
CA ALA A 41 -6.61 9.20 -6.88
C ALA A 41 -7.74 8.29 -6.36
N VAL A 42 -7.43 7.01 -6.10
CA VAL A 42 -8.42 6.05 -5.59
C VAL A 42 -8.89 6.41 -4.19
N ASN A 43 -7.97 6.79 -3.30
CA ASN A 43 -8.30 7.24 -1.95
C ASN A 43 -9.10 8.54 -1.96
N HIS A 44 -8.79 9.47 -2.88
CA HIS A 44 -9.58 10.69 -3.05
C HIS A 44 -11.00 10.40 -3.55
N TRP A 45 -11.16 9.44 -4.46
CA TRP A 45 -12.47 9.02 -4.94
C TRP A 45 -13.30 8.32 -3.86
N GLY A 46 -12.67 7.55 -2.96
CA GLY A 46 -13.26 6.98 -1.76
C GLY A 46 -14.22 5.81 -1.99
N ARG A 47 -14.66 5.54 -3.23
CA ARG A 47 -15.62 4.46 -3.55
C ARG A 47 -15.02 3.06 -3.59
N LEU A 48 -13.70 2.94 -3.66
CA LEU A 48 -12.99 1.66 -3.68
C LEU A 48 -12.35 1.31 -2.33
N GLY A 49 -12.75 1.99 -1.26
CA GLY A 49 -12.15 1.84 0.06
C GLY A 49 -10.78 2.50 0.17
N THR A 50 -9.99 2.05 1.14
CA THR A 50 -8.69 2.62 1.47
C THR A 50 -7.56 1.79 0.89
N TRP A 51 -6.61 2.47 0.26
CA TRP A 51 -5.48 1.88 -0.43
C TRP A 51 -4.15 2.39 0.16
N ASP A 52 -3.17 1.50 0.26
CA ASP A 52 -1.79 1.82 0.62
C ASP A 52 -0.78 1.10 -0.30
N PHE A 53 0.50 1.44 -0.17
CA PHE A 53 1.58 0.94 -1.00
C PHE A 53 2.76 0.44 -0.16
N LEU A 54 3.22 -0.79 -0.43
CA LEU A 54 4.34 -1.42 0.28
C LEU A 54 5.38 -2.00 -0.70
N PRO A 55 6.56 -1.38 -0.85
CA PRO A 55 7.70 -2.02 -1.49
C PRO A 55 8.35 -3.01 -0.52
N CYS A 56 8.53 -4.26 -0.94
CA CYS A 56 9.14 -5.33 -0.15
C CYS A 56 10.51 -5.69 -0.73
N HIS A 57 11.56 -5.36 0.01
CA HIS A 57 12.95 -5.69 -0.32
C HIS A 57 13.43 -6.98 0.34
N ASN A 58 12.77 -7.37 1.44
CA ASN A 58 13.12 -8.54 2.22
C ASN A 58 11.83 -9.34 2.50
N PRO A 59 11.57 -10.43 1.76
CA PRO A 59 10.38 -11.25 1.95
C PRO A 59 10.23 -11.83 3.36
N GLN A 60 11.33 -12.06 4.08
CA GLN A 60 11.30 -12.58 5.45
C GLN A 60 10.69 -11.58 6.44
N LEU A 61 10.71 -10.28 6.13
CA LEU A 61 10.09 -9.23 6.96
C LEU A 61 8.66 -8.88 6.53
N LEU A 62 8.15 -9.45 5.43
CA LEU A 62 6.87 -9.07 4.83
C LEU A 62 5.70 -9.16 5.81
N GLY A 63 5.60 -10.24 6.58
CA GLY A 63 4.53 -10.43 7.56
C GLY A 63 4.54 -9.35 8.65
N GLN A 64 5.72 -8.95 9.12
CA GLN A 64 5.87 -7.87 10.09
C GLN A 64 5.51 -6.51 9.47
N SER A 65 5.96 -6.24 8.24
CA SER A 65 5.64 -5.01 7.53
C SER A 65 4.14 -4.83 7.30
N LEU A 66 3.44 -5.90 6.89
CA LEU A 66 1.98 -5.88 6.71
C LEU A 66 1.23 -5.68 8.03
N SER A 67 1.67 -6.37 9.09
CA SER A 67 1.10 -6.19 10.44
C SER A 67 1.27 -4.76 10.95
N ASN A 68 2.46 -4.19 10.80
CA ASN A 68 2.73 -2.80 11.17
C ASN A 68 1.85 -1.83 10.38
N LEU A 69 1.68 -2.07 9.08
CA LEU A 69 0.83 -1.25 8.22
C LEU A 69 -0.63 -1.28 8.66
N ALA A 70 -1.14 -2.47 9.02
CA ALA A 70 -2.49 -2.62 9.56
C ALA A 70 -2.70 -1.78 10.84
N THR A 71 -1.77 -1.90 11.80
CA THR A 71 -1.78 -1.14 13.06
C THR A 71 -1.75 0.37 12.83
N LEU A 72 -0.93 0.85 11.89
CA LEU A 72 -0.85 2.28 11.55
C LEU A 72 -2.19 2.81 11.01
N TRP A 73 -2.90 2.03 10.21
CA TRP A 73 -4.20 2.42 9.68
C TRP A 73 -5.28 2.47 10.75
N GLU A 74 -5.29 1.51 11.67
CA GLU A 74 -6.21 1.52 12.82
C GLU A 74 -6.03 2.80 13.66
N GLN A 75 -4.79 3.20 13.90
CA GLN A 75 -4.48 4.44 14.62
C GLN A 75 -4.92 5.69 13.86
N ARG A 76 -4.74 5.75 12.53
CA ARG A 76 -5.21 6.88 11.70
C ARG A 76 -6.73 7.03 11.73
N VAL A 77 -7.45 5.93 11.54
CA VAL A 77 -8.92 5.94 11.56
C VAL A 77 -9.44 6.34 12.94
N GLY A 78 -8.83 5.82 14.01
CA GLY A 78 -9.15 6.21 15.39
C GLY A 78 -8.97 7.71 15.63
N ARG A 79 -7.89 8.30 15.12
CA ARG A 79 -7.60 9.75 15.24
C ARG A 79 -8.58 10.62 14.48
N GLN A 80 -9.11 10.14 13.35
CA GLN A 80 -10.00 10.90 12.48
C GLN A 80 -11.47 10.91 12.95
N ARG A 81 -11.84 10.08 13.95
CA ARG A 81 -13.18 10.03 14.54
C ARG A 81 -13.37 10.91 15.79
N VAL A 82 -12.30 11.53 16.30
CA VAL A 82 -12.31 12.38 17.50
C VAL A 82 -12.30 13.88 17.13
N GLY A 83 -12.70 14.22 15.89
CA GLY A 83 -12.77 15.59 15.38
C GLY A 83 -14.17 15.96 14.95
#